data_AF-A0AAD6NWG1-F1
#
_entry.id   AF-A0AAD6NWG1-F1
#
_cell.length_a   1.000
_cell.length_b   1.000
_cell.length_c   1.000
_cell.angle_alpha   90.00
_cell.angle_beta   90.00
_cell.angle_gamma   90.00
#
_symmetry.space_group_name_H-M   'P 1'
#
loop_
_entity.id
_entity.type
_entity.pdbx_description
1 polymer ?
#
loop_
_entity_poly.entity_id
_entity_poly.type
_entity_poly.pdbx_seq_one_letter_code
_entity_poly.pdbx_strand_id
1 'polypeptide(L)'
;METAAVDGGDDDGSKTPTSLDHRISITKCPPAPRKPKPFLSRKRKESSPPARTSLQLDLSQEIEALFPSTIVADLQKKMKKSPSDNDITGEFMPSPI
;
A
#
# COMPACT_ATOMS: atom_id res chain seq x y z
N MET A 1 53.52 -9.69 52.50
CA MET A 1 52.27 -8.94 52.74
C MET A 1 51.45 -9.12 51.48
N GLU A 2 50.39 -9.88 51.61
CA GLU A 2 49.50 -10.38 50.57
C GLU A 2 48.64 -9.26 49.99
N THR A 3 48.38 -9.28 48.68
CA THR A 3 47.21 -8.63 48.10
C THR A 3 46.59 -9.55 47.06
N ALA A 4 45.66 -10.37 47.54
CA ALA A 4 44.63 -10.99 46.74
C ALA A 4 43.56 -9.95 46.38
N ALA A 5 43.10 -9.96 45.14
CA ALA A 5 41.68 -9.89 44.79
C ALA A 5 41.57 -10.02 43.27
N VAL A 6 41.16 -11.22 42.85
CA VAL A 6 40.46 -11.45 41.60
C VAL A 6 39.20 -10.58 41.64
N ASP A 7 39.14 -9.53 40.82
CA ASP A 7 37.87 -8.89 40.50
C ASP A 7 37.43 -9.41 39.13
N GLY A 8 36.74 -10.55 39.18
CA GLY A 8 35.95 -11.05 38.07
C GLY A 8 34.70 -10.18 37.95
N GLY A 9 34.86 -9.00 37.38
CA GLY A 9 33.75 -8.14 36.98
C GLY A 9 33.30 -8.51 35.57
N ASP A 10 32.66 -9.67 35.42
CA ASP A 10 31.86 -9.99 34.23
C ASP A 10 30.64 -9.05 34.25
N ASP A 11 30.87 -7.82 33.80
CA ASP A 11 29.88 -6.78 33.66
C ASP A 11 29.04 -7.10 32.42
N ASP A 12 28.20 -8.13 32.57
CA ASP A 12 27.22 -8.69 31.64
C ASP A 12 26.00 -7.76 31.50
N GLY A 13 26.24 -6.45 31.58
CA GLY A 13 25.32 -5.42 31.16
C GLY A 13 25.41 -5.24 29.65
N SER A 14 24.29 -5.06 28.97
CA SER A 14 24.24 -4.72 27.55
C SER A 14 24.88 -3.35 27.30
N LYS A 15 26.21 -3.32 27.25
CA LYS A 15 27.00 -2.15 26.89
C LYS A 15 26.63 -1.80 25.45
N THR A 16 25.89 -0.71 25.27
CA THR A 16 25.85 -0.03 23.99
C THR A 16 27.31 0.16 23.56
N PRO A 17 27.75 -0.35 22.40
CA PRO A 17 29.16 -0.38 22.00
C PRO A 17 29.72 1.02 21.72
N THR A 18 29.88 1.81 22.77
CA THR A 18 30.48 3.15 22.79
C THR A 18 31.94 3.10 23.23
N SER A 19 32.38 2.01 23.90
CA SER A 19 33.79 1.76 24.19
C SER A 19 34.54 1.42 22.89
N LEU A 20 35.81 1.84 22.82
CA LEU A 20 36.64 1.66 21.62
C LEU A 20 36.79 0.18 21.25
N ASP A 21 36.94 -0.69 22.25
CA ASP A 21 37.11 -2.14 22.07
C ASP A 21 35.85 -2.86 21.59
N HIS A 22 34.65 -2.25 21.72
CA HIS A 22 33.39 -2.87 21.31
C HIS A 22 32.73 -2.12 20.15
N ARG A 23 33.35 -1.05 19.65
CA ARG A 23 32.79 -0.19 18.59
C ARG A 23 32.67 -0.97 17.28
N ILE A 24 31.44 -1.10 16.78
CA ILE A 24 31.19 -1.67 15.46
C ILE A 24 31.84 -0.82 14.36
N SER A 25 32.48 -1.48 13.39
CA SER A 25 33.08 -0.81 12.24
C SER A 25 32.00 -0.11 11.43
N ILE A 26 32.07 1.22 11.31
CA ILE A 26 31.15 2.00 10.49
C ILE A 26 31.52 1.78 9.02
N THR A 27 30.82 0.88 8.35
CA THR A 27 30.88 0.79 6.88
C THR A 27 30.29 2.06 6.28
N LYS A 28 30.88 2.57 5.20
CA LYS A 28 30.38 3.77 4.52
C LYS A 28 28.93 3.52 4.06
N CYS A 29 27.98 4.23 4.66
CA CYS A 29 26.57 4.17 4.29
C CYS A 29 26.43 4.59 2.81
N PRO A 30 25.68 3.84 1.98
CA PRO A 30 25.40 4.28 0.63
C PRO A 30 24.70 5.64 0.67
N PRO A 31 24.89 6.49 -0.35
CA PRO A 31 24.20 7.77 -0.42
C PRO A 31 22.69 7.56 -0.33
N ALA A 32 22.01 8.44 0.42
CA ALA A 32 20.58 8.35 0.63
C ALA A 32 19.82 8.22 -0.70
N PRO A 33 18.75 7.41 -0.76
CA PRO A 33 17.89 7.32 -1.93
C PRO A 33 17.48 8.71 -2.40
N ARG A 34 17.86 9.05 -3.64
CA ARG A 34 17.55 10.36 -4.21
C ARG A 34 16.15 10.31 -4.82
N LYS A 35 15.38 11.38 -4.66
CA LYS A 35 14.11 11.56 -5.37
C LYS A 35 14.36 11.36 -6.88
N PRO A 36 13.48 10.66 -7.60
CA PRO A 36 13.59 10.56 -9.05
C PRO A 36 13.65 11.97 -9.65
N LYS A 37 14.53 12.16 -10.64
CA LYS A 37 14.62 13.44 -11.35
C LYS A 37 13.22 13.75 -11.88
N PRO A 38 12.69 14.96 -11.67
CA PRO A 38 11.44 15.34 -12.31
C PRO A 38 11.65 15.13 -13.81
N PHE A 39 10.85 14.27 -14.43
CA PHE A 39 10.77 14.23 -15.88
C PHE A 39 10.52 15.66 -16.32
N LEU A 40 11.37 16.17 -17.23
CA LEU A 40 11.19 17.50 -17.80
C LEU A 40 9.73 17.62 -18.18
N SER A 41 8.97 18.46 -17.47
CA SER A 41 7.56 18.62 -17.74
C SER A 41 7.51 19.22 -19.13
N ARG A 42 7.25 18.35 -20.11
CA ARG A 42 6.96 18.81 -21.47
C ARG A 42 5.75 19.69 -21.27
N LYS A 43 5.91 21.01 -21.41
CA LYS A 43 4.79 21.94 -21.42
C LYS A 43 3.75 21.29 -22.31
N ARG A 44 2.55 21.06 -21.74
CA ARG A 44 1.46 20.38 -22.42
C ARG A 44 1.23 21.17 -23.71
N LYS A 45 1.66 20.63 -24.86
CA LYS A 45 1.12 21.11 -26.13
C LYS A 45 -0.35 20.82 -26.02
N GLU A 46 -1.19 21.80 -26.32
CA GLU A 46 -2.62 21.65 -26.54
C GLU A 46 -2.83 20.75 -27.78
N SER A 47 -2.35 19.51 -27.73
CA SER A 47 -2.83 18.47 -28.62
C SER A 47 -4.21 18.08 -28.10
N SER A 48 -5.12 17.80 -29.04
CA SER A 48 -6.43 17.19 -28.77
C SER A 48 -6.32 16.19 -27.62
N PRO A 49 -7.35 16.10 -26.75
CA PRO A 49 -7.30 15.16 -25.64
C PRO A 49 -6.87 13.81 -26.22
N PRO A 50 -5.75 13.21 -25.74
CA PRO A 50 -5.42 11.86 -26.18
C PRO A 50 -6.69 11.08 -25.90
N ALA A 51 -7.30 10.53 -26.96
CA ALA A 51 -8.55 9.77 -26.87
C ALA A 51 -8.41 8.94 -25.62
N ARG A 52 -9.18 9.27 -24.58
CA ARG A 52 -8.93 8.74 -23.23
C ARG A 52 -9.00 7.24 -23.41
N THR A 53 -7.84 6.58 -23.42
CA THR A 53 -7.77 5.13 -23.51
C THR A 53 -8.22 4.67 -22.14
N SER A 54 -9.53 4.62 -21.94
CA SER A 54 -10.13 3.91 -20.82
C SER A 54 -9.69 2.47 -21.02
N LEU A 55 -8.64 2.08 -20.30
CA LEU A 55 -8.28 0.69 -20.17
C LEU A 55 -9.48 0.03 -19.49
N GLN A 56 -10.27 -0.73 -20.25
CA GLN A 56 -11.28 -1.59 -19.66
C GLN A 56 -10.53 -2.71 -18.95
N LEU A 57 -10.32 -2.53 -17.66
CA LEU A 57 -9.79 -3.57 -16.78
C LEU A 57 -10.97 -4.39 -16.31
N ASP A 58 -11.00 -5.67 -16.70
CA ASP A 58 -11.90 -6.63 -16.08
C ASP A 58 -11.28 -7.06 -14.76
N LEU A 59 -11.93 -6.68 -13.66
CA LEU A 59 -11.55 -7.04 -12.29
C LEU A 59 -12.59 -7.95 -11.63
N SER A 60 -13.48 -8.54 -12.41
CA SER A 60 -14.62 -9.33 -11.90
C SER A 60 -14.15 -10.47 -11.00
N GLN A 61 -13.10 -11.18 -11.42
CA GLN A 61 -12.54 -12.31 -10.69
C GLN A 61 -11.90 -11.90 -9.36
N GLU A 62 -11.13 -10.81 -9.32
CA GLU A 62 -10.52 -10.33 -8.08
C GLU A 62 -11.59 -9.85 -7.10
N ILE A 63 -12.63 -9.17 -7.61
CA ILE A 63 -13.75 -8.70 -6.79
C ILE A 63 -14.50 -9.89 -6.19
N GLU A 64 -14.78 -10.95 -6.96
CA GLU A 64 -15.44 -12.16 -6.46
C GLU A 64 -14.58 -12.90 -5.41
N ALA A 65 -13.26 -12.92 -5.60
CA ALA A 65 -12.32 -13.50 -4.64
C ALA A 65 -12.22 -12.69 -3.32
N LEU A 66 -12.28 -11.36 -3.40
CA LEU A 66 -12.24 -10.45 -2.24
C LEU A 66 -13.57 -10.44 -1.46
N PHE A 67 -14.69 -10.55 -2.17
CA PHE A 67 -16.04 -10.49 -1.60
C PHE A 67 -16.85 -11.74 -1.95
N PRO A 68 -16.61 -12.87 -1.24
CA PRO A 68 -17.44 -14.06 -1.38
C PRO A 68 -18.93 -13.75 -1.32
N SER A 69 -19.72 -14.42 -2.17
CA SER A 69 -21.17 -14.22 -2.29
C SER A 69 -21.92 -14.36 -0.96
N THR A 70 -21.39 -15.18 -0.04
CA THR A 70 -21.91 -15.34 1.32
C THR A 70 -21.83 -14.07 2.15
N ILE A 71 -20.72 -13.33 2.04
CA ILE A 71 -20.51 -12.05 2.75
C ILE A 71 -21.43 -10.99 2.15
N VAL A 72 -21.50 -10.90 0.82
CA VAL A 72 -22.38 -9.94 0.13
C VAL A 72 -23.84 -10.14 0.54
N ALA A 73 -24.31 -11.39 0.57
CA ALA A 73 -25.68 -11.72 0.96
C ALA A 73 -25.98 -11.40 2.43
N ASP A 74 -25.01 -11.55 3.34
CA ASP A 74 -25.18 -11.17 4.75
C ASP A 74 -25.28 -9.64 4.89
N LEU A 75 -24.42 -8.88 4.22
CA LEU A 75 -24.46 -7.42 4.23
C LEU A 75 -25.80 -6.88 3.71
N GLN A 76 -26.33 -7.47 2.63
CA GLN A 76 -27.62 -7.09 2.08
C GLN A 76 -28.79 -7.29 3.07
N LYS A 77 -28.73 -8.32 3.92
CA LYS A 77 -29.75 -8.57 4.96
C LYS A 77 -29.64 -7.59 6.13
N LYS A 78 -28.43 -7.08 6.40
CA LYS A 78 -28.15 -6.19 7.55
C LYS A 78 -28.39 -4.71 7.24
N MET A 79 -28.47 -4.34 5.97
CA MET A 79 -28.83 -2.98 5.56
C MET A 79 -30.35 -2.76 5.65
N LYS A 80 -30.76 -1.63 6.24
CA LYS A 80 -32.12 -1.13 6.11
C LYS A 80 -32.37 -0.81 4.63
N LYS A 81 -33.28 -1.55 3.99
CA LYS A 81 -33.74 -1.28 2.63
C LYS A 81 -34.42 0.09 2.62
N SER A 82 -33.82 1.09 1.97
CA SER A 82 -34.56 2.28 1.57
C SER A 82 -35.54 1.88 0.45
N PRO A 83 -36.77 2.41 0.42
CA PRO A 83 -37.64 2.25 -0.74
C PRO A 83 -36.89 2.73 -1.98
N SER A 84 -36.66 1.83 -2.93
CA SER A 84 -36.07 2.15 -4.23
C SER A 84 -37.19 2.50 -5.21
N ASP A 85 -37.11 3.66 -5.84
CA ASP A 85 -37.88 4.01 -7.04
C ASP A 85 -37.57 2.97 -8.13
N ASN A 86 -38.47 2.02 -8.34
CA ASN A 86 -38.40 1.04 -9.42
C ASN A 86 -39.40 1.45 -10.50
N ASP A 87 -39.08 2.47 -11.29
CA ASP A 87 -39.88 2.87 -12.47
C ASP A 87 -39.01 3.18 -13.72
N ILE A 88 -37.75 2.74 -13.77
CA ILE A 88 -36.86 2.99 -14.93
C ILE A 88 -36.56 1.68 -15.70
N THR A 89 -37.59 0.87 -15.91
CA THR A 89 -37.59 -0.15 -16.97
C THR A 89 -38.82 0.08 -17.86
N GLY A 90 -38.87 1.26 -18.47
CA GLY A 90 -39.62 1.46 -19.70
C GLY A 90 -38.82 0.84 -20.84
N GLU A 91 -39.12 -0.42 -21.13
CA GLU A 91 -38.71 -1.15 -22.32
C GLU A 91 -38.81 -0.24 -23.57
N PHE A 92 -37.68 0.21 -24.12
CA PHE A 92 -37.64 0.78 -25.46
C PHE A 92 -37.72 -0.40 -26.45
N MET A 93 -38.94 -0.85 -26.73
CA MET A 93 -39.20 -1.71 -27.89
C MET A 93 -39.05 -0.88 -29.17
N PRO A 94 -38.09 -1.16 -30.05
CA PRO A 94 -38.08 -0.53 -31.37
C PRO A 94 -39.26 -1.07 -32.18
N SER A 95 -40.14 -0.17 -32.63
CA SER A 95 -41.25 -0.50 -33.53
C SER A 95 -40.73 -1.15 -34.82
N PRO A 96 -41.32 -2.27 -35.28
CA PRO A 96 -41.05 -2.80 -36.61
C PRO A 96 -41.63 -1.87 -37.69
N ILE A 97 -40.76 -1.57 -38.67
CA ILE A 97 -40.92 -0.95 -40.01
C ILE A 97 -42.30 -0.38 -40.36
#